data_AF-A0A1F8MMP6-F1
#
_entry.id   AF-A0A1F8MMP6-F1
#
_cell.length_a   1.000
_cell.length_b   1.000
_cell.length_c   1.000
_cell.angle_alpha   90.00
_cell.angle_beta   90.00
_cell.angle_gamma   90.00
#
_symmetry.space_group_name_H-M   'P 1'
#
loop_
_entity.id
_entity.type
_entity.pdbx_description
1 polymer ?
#
loop_
_entity_poly.entity_id
_entity_poly.type
_entity_poly.pdbx_seq_one_letter_code
_entity_poly.pdbx_strand_id
1 'polypeptide(L)'
;MRTRPKCPNCGQEAFGTVCRWCHQPLKERPLIERREPEKKEEPRQRTQAVDRLSSAARESTAPVKNEERATTSTSLFSDTRQKAGQIIYRTEQTARDIVTKAQGEAEEKSSRLLKDAQEKASRILLEAEQQSARLLNKIKAEAETQAAAIISEARQKSSQIISAAESTAQELTAKENLLNKAETEATRILTDARQNADQILREAEEATNDLAAREKAHKDAEVELSTLVTDAREKAEQIIRGAENAATALTEKSKHDADIKAASFLADARKKAVQITSETEQASKELTSKEKAIREAEVESSRLIADAQKKALETAREIRQSAETTIDNAKFEAESRAATLMADAKKKAEQLVRDAERAAADISAKSKARAEGETAKYAAESRKKAEKTAAELLEKAKTNAAAEAEQIIKGSNDSVQELLAKTKAKAEADSAKLIADAKKNAEQIVSVAEQSAHKLIAKEKIRIDAETESTKLLADARKNADQMVKKAEQAANDLTTKTKARVNSETSKLLSDARKNADKILGDAEKTIAEAIAKAKQEAAAESSQLVSNAREKADATIRDAERTAMEIINKAENEAGEKWVSIVNQATEIANRTLELAGSDTRVEKEPAPGAKKSAAKK
;
A
#
# COMPACT_ATOMS: atom_id res chain seq x y z
N MET A 1 -63.76 -65.38 -11.79
CA MET A 1 -63.13 -64.07 -11.51
C MET A 1 -61.69 -64.33 -11.07
N ARG A 2 -60.69 -63.55 -11.53
CA ARG A 2 -59.30 -63.66 -11.03
C ARG A 2 -59.12 -62.68 -9.86
N THR A 3 -58.72 -63.16 -8.69
CA THR A 3 -58.37 -62.32 -7.54
C THR A 3 -57.09 -61.54 -7.83
N ARG A 4 -57.01 -60.29 -7.37
CA ARG A 4 -55.83 -59.45 -7.57
C ARG A 4 -54.71 -59.85 -6.61
N PRO A 5 -53.43 -59.79 -7.03
CA PRO A 5 -52.31 -60.06 -6.15
C PRO A 5 -52.24 -59.02 -5.03
N LYS A 6 -51.97 -59.46 -3.80
CA LYS A 6 -51.69 -58.60 -2.67
C LYS A 6 -50.18 -58.38 -2.52
N CYS A 7 -49.76 -57.18 -2.16
CA CYS A 7 -48.37 -56.85 -1.91
C CYS A 7 -47.83 -57.70 -0.73
N PRO A 8 -46.74 -58.45 -0.90
CA PRO A 8 -46.20 -59.30 0.16
C PRO A 8 -45.65 -58.49 1.35
N ASN A 9 -45.38 -57.21 1.16
CA ASN A 9 -44.76 -56.33 2.18
C ASN A 9 -45.79 -55.50 2.97
N CYS A 10 -47.07 -55.43 2.56
CA CYS A 10 -48.09 -54.64 3.26
C CYS A 10 -49.55 -55.14 3.10
N GLY A 11 -49.78 -56.30 2.49
CA GLY A 11 -51.10 -56.96 2.41
C GLY A 11 -52.17 -56.31 1.51
N GLN A 12 -51.97 -55.09 1.05
CA GLN A 12 -52.91 -54.35 0.18
C GLN A 12 -52.87 -54.81 -1.28
N GLU A 13 -53.94 -54.60 -2.05
CA GLU A 13 -54.00 -54.97 -3.46
C GLU A 13 -52.96 -54.20 -4.32
N ALA A 14 -52.27 -54.93 -5.19
CA ALA A 14 -51.27 -54.39 -6.10
C ALA A 14 -51.87 -53.99 -7.46
N PHE A 15 -51.37 -52.86 -7.99
CA PHE A 15 -51.68 -52.36 -9.33
C PHE A 15 -50.35 -52.02 -10.03
N GLY A 16 -50.02 -52.73 -11.10
CA GLY A 16 -48.72 -52.60 -11.77
C GLY A 16 -47.56 -53.25 -11.01
N THR A 17 -46.33 -52.86 -11.35
CA THR A 17 -45.06 -53.45 -10.86
C THR A 17 -44.58 -52.90 -9.51
N VAL A 18 -45.20 -51.84 -8.98
CA VAL A 18 -44.83 -51.17 -7.73
C VAL A 18 -46.05 -51.05 -6.83
N CYS A 19 -45.90 -51.35 -5.53
CA CYS A 19 -47.03 -51.19 -4.61
C CYS A 19 -47.28 -49.71 -4.30
N ARG A 20 -48.44 -49.18 -4.71
CA ARG A 20 -48.84 -47.77 -4.50
C ARG A 20 -48.85 -47.31 -3.02
N TRP A 21 -48.92 -48.24 -2.06
CA TRP A 21 -48.83 -47.91 -0.63
C TRP A 21 -47.37 -47.82 -0.17
N CYS A 22 -46.63 -48.94 -0.14
CA CYS A 22 -45.27 -48.97 0.42
C CYS A 22 -44.16 -48.56 -0.57
N HIS A 23 -44.50 -48.23 -1.82
CA HIS A 23 -43.60 -47.79 -2.91
C HIS A 23 -42.44 -48.75 -3.25
N GLN A 24 -42.44 -49.96 -2.66
CA GLN A 24 -41.50 -51.02 -2.97
C GLN A 24 -41.85 -51.70 -4.31
N PRO A 25 -40.85 -51.99 -5.16
CA PRO A 25 -41.07 -52.80 -6.37
C PRO A 25 -41.46 -54.22 -5.97
N LEU A 26 -42.47 -54.76 -6.64
CA LEU A 26 -42.95 -56.11 -6.42
C LEU A 26 -41.96 -57.06 -7.09
N LYS A 27 -41.00 -57.59 -6.32
CA LYS A 27 -40.04 -58.60 -6.81
C LYS A 27 -40.78 -59.68 -7.58
N GLU A 28 -40.48 -59.79 -8.87
CA GLU A 28 -41.15 -60.73 -9.76
C GLU A 28 -40.90 -62.15 -9.25
N ARG A 29 -41.99 -62.80 -8.84
CA ARG A 29 -41.92 -64.19 -8.38
C ARG A 29 -41.76 -65.03 -9.64
N PRO A 30 -40.65 -65.77 -9.80
CA PRO A 30 -40.43 -66.53 -11.04
C PRO A 30 -41.61 -67.47 -11.27
N LEU A 31 -42.14 -67.45 -12.48
CA LEU A 31 -43.23 -68.34 -12.89
C LEU A 31 -42.70 -69.77 -12.83
N ILE A 32 -43.16 -70.52 -11.83
CA ILE A 32 -42.92 -71.97 -11.75
C ILE A 32 -43.79 -72.59 -12.84
N GLU A 33 -43.22 -72.73 -14.04
CA GLU A 33 -43.83 -73.49 -15.11
C GLU A 33 -44.04 -74.93 -14.63
N ARG A 34 -45.30 -75.38 -14.69
CA ARG A 34 -45.61 -76.79 -14.49
C ARG A 34 -45.04 -77.56 -15.68
N ARG A 35 -44.00 -78.36 -15.46
CA ARG A 35 -43.62 -79.42 -16.39
C ARG A 35 -44.84 -80.33 -16.60
N GLU A 36 -45.40 -80.32 -17.79
CA GLU A 36 -46.19 -81.44 -18.28
C GLU A 36 -45.24 -82.61 -18.61
N PRO A 37 -45.67 -83.88 -18.42
CA PRO A 37 -44.79 -85.03 -18.58
C PRO A 37 -44.47 -85.30 -20.06
N GLU A 38 -43.25 -85.76 -20.30
CA GLU A 38 -42.70 -86.08 -21.62
C GLU A 38 -43.55 -87.13 -22.36
N LYS A 39 -44.13 -86.76 -23.51
CA LYS A 39 -44.57 -87.74 -24.49
C LYS A 39 -43.36 -88.22 -25.27
N LYS A 40 -42.99 -89.49 -25.05
CA LYS A 40 -41.96 -90.18 -25.83
C LYS A 40 -42.33 -90.16 -27.31
N GLU A 41 -41.38 -89.83 -28.18
CA GLU A 41 -41.52 -90.06 -29.61
C GLU A 41 -41.40 -91.55 -29.91
N GLU A 42 -42.39 -92.13 -30.60
CA GLU A 42 -42.26 -93.47 -31.17
C GLU A 42 -41.58 -93.41 -32.54
N PRO A 43 -40.74 -94.42 -32.89
CA PRO A 43 -39.84 -94.32 -34.03
C PRO A 43 -40.57 -94.40 -35.37
N ARG A 44 -40.23 -93.48 -36.29
CA ARG A 44 -40.61 -93.59 -37.71
C ARG A 44 -40.10 -94.91 -38.28
N GLN A 45 -40.99 -95.67 -38.92
CA GLN A 45 -40.63 -96.95 -39.53
C GLN A 45 -39.58 -96.77 -40.64
N ARG A 46 -38.60 -97.66 -40.60
CA ARG A 46 -37.38 -97.57 -41.42
C ARG A 46 -37.65 -98.18 -42.79
N THR A 47 -37.60 -97.38 -43.85
CA THR A 47 -37.58 -97.90 -45.22
C THR A 47 -36.29 -98.70 -45.43
N GLN A 48 -36.42 -99.98 -45.77
CA GLN A 48 -35.33 -100.78 -46.33
C GLN A 48 -35.53 -100.88 -47.84
N ALA A 49 -34.43 -100.76 -48.58
CA ALA A 49 -34.40 -100.90 -50.03
C ALA A 49 -33.34 -101.95 -50.39
N VAL A 50 -33.67 -102.81 -51.35
CA VAL A 50 -32.80 -103.76 -52.11
C VAL A 50 -31.77 -104.59 -51.33
N ASP A 51 -31.81 -105.92 -51.53
CA ASP A 51 -30.98 -106.46 -52.63
C ASP A 51 -31.43 -107.82 -53.22
N ARG A 52 -31.12 -107.98 -54.51
CA ARG A 52 -30.70 -109.17 -55.29
C ARG A 52 -31.32 -110.60 -55.17
N LEU A 53 -31.63 -111.13 -56.37
CA LEU A 53 -31.26 -112.45 -56.96
C LEU A 53 -32.10 -113.74 -56.72
N SER A 54 -32.71 -114.19 -57.84
CA SER A 54 -32.52 -115.50 -58.51
C SER A 54 -32.92 -116.84 -57.87
N SER A 55 -34.09 -117.36 -58.29
CA SER A 55 -34.28 -118.74 -58.82
C SER A 55 -35.66 -118.81 -59.50
N ALA A 56 -35.89 -119.27 -60.75
CA ALA A 56 -35.39 -120.40 -61.54
C ALA A 56 -36.28 -121.66 -61.45
N ALA A 57 -36.76 -122.10 -62.62
CA ALA A 57 -37.90 -122.99 -62.89
C ALA A 57 -37.87 -124.45 -62.37
N ARG A 58 -39.08 -125.03 -62.23
CA ARG A 58 -39.53 -126.40 -62.58
C ARG A 58 -41.07 -126.45 -62.40
N GLU A 59 -41.90 -126.92 -63.33
CA GLU A 59 -42.02 -128.27 -63.90
C GLU A 59 -42.40 -129.38 -62.88
N SER A 60 -43.67 -129.80 -62.92
CA SER A 60 -44.11 -131.14 -62.49
C SER A 60 -45.46 -131.51 -63.13
N THR A 61 -45.59 -132.75 -63.57
CA THR A 61 -46.59 -133.26 -64.52
C THR A 61 -47.78 -134.01 -63.89
N ALA A 62 -48.99 -133.76 -64.42
CA ALA A 62 -50.03 -134.77 -64.72
C ALA A 62 -50.60 -135.58 -63.50
N PRO A 63 -51.50 -136.60 -63.63
CA PRO A 63 -52.01 -137.31 -64.82
C PRO A 63 -53.50 -137.08 -65.19
N VAL A 64 -53.86 -137.59 -66.37
CA VAL A 64 -55.22 -137.62 -66.96
C VAL A 64 -55.80 -139.05 -66.87
N LYS A 65 -57.13 -139.21 -67.00
CA LYS A 65 -57.80 -140.49 -67.31
C LYS A 65 -58.50 -140.42 -68.67
N ASN A 66 -58.42 -141.53 -69.43
CA ASN A 66 -59.25 -141.81 -70.61
C ASN A 66 -60.69 -142.23 -70.18
N GLU A 67 -61.69 -142.55 -71.01
CA GLU A 67 -61.86 -142.91 -72.46
C GLU A 67 -63.14 -142.17 -72.98
N GLU A 68 -63.74 -142.30 -74.18
CA GLU A 68 -63.65 -143.20 -75.35
C GLU A 68 -64.15 -142.43 -76.64
N ARG A 69 -64.14 -143.09 -77.81
CA ARG A 69 -64.95 -142.81 -79.04
C ARG A 69 -64.66 -141.60 -79.94
N ALA A 70 -63.93 -141.92 -81.02
CA ALA A 70 -64.34 -141.77 -82.43
C ALA A 70 -65.85 -141.51 -82.71
N THR A 71 -66.30 -140.78 -83.75
CA THR A 71 -65.62 -140.24 -84.96
C THR A 71 -66.46 -139.14 -85.61
N THR A 72 -65.91 -137.94 -85.89
CA THR A 72 -66.45 -136.95 -86.87
C THR A 72 -65.43 -135.81 -87.13
N SER A 73 -64.37 -136.11 -87.89
CA SER A 73 -63.07 -135.41 -87.75
C SER A 73 -62.73 -134.32 -88.81
N THR A 74 -63.69 -133.51 -89.28
CA THR A 74 -63.38 -132.47 -90.30
C THR A 74 -64.05 -131.10 -90.10
N SER A 75 -65.27 -131.01 -89.59
CA SER A 75 -65.92 -129.72 -89.29
C SER A 75 -65.43 -129.08 -87.98
N LEU A 76 -64.92 -129.89 -87.05
CA LEU A 76 -64.50 -129.45 -85.71
C LEU A 76 -63.15 -128.69 -85.72
N PHE A 77 -62.29 -128.94 -86.72
CA PHE A 77 -60.98 -128.30 -86.84
C PHE A 77 -61.04 -126.87 -87.39
N SER A 78 -61.97 -126.56 -88.30
CA SER A 78 -62.17 -125.18 -88.78
C SER A 78 -62.78 -124.32 -87.68
N ASP A 79 -63.78 -124.83 -86.97
CA ASP A 79 -64.45 -124.15 -85.85
C ASP A 79 -63.52 -123.91 -84.66
N THR A 80 -62.68 -124.88 -84.27
CA THR A 80 -61.64 -124.66 -83.24
C THR A 80 -60.57 -123.67 -83.68
N ARG A 81 -60.13 -123.69 -84.95
CA ARG A 81 -59.19 -122.69 -85.49
C ARG A 81 -59.80 -121.29 -85.53
N GLN A 82 -61.07 -121.16 -85.88
CA GLN A 82 -61.81 -119.89 -85.87
C GLN A 82 -62.01 -119.37 -84.44
N LYS A 83 -62.35 -120.23 -83.49
CA LYS A 83 -62.45 -119.89 -82.06
C LYS A 83 -61.11 -119.49 -81.47
N ALA A 84 -60.01 -120.17 -81.81
CA ALA A 84 -58.66 -119.77 -81.43
C ALA A 84 -58.29 -118.38 -81.98
N GLY A 85 -58.60 -118.11 -83.25
CA GLY A 85 -58.42 -116.78 -83.85
C GLY A 85 -59.25 -115.68 -83.17
N GLN A 86 -60.51 -115.97 -82.81
CA GLN A 86 -61.35 -115.05 -82.05
C GLN A 86 -60.85 -114.81 -80.62
N ILE A 87 -60.29 -115.85 -79.96
CA ILE A 87 -59.66 -115.71 -78.64
C ILE A 87 -58.42 -114.83 -78.75
N ILE A 88 -57.51 -115.11 -79.68
CA ILE A 88 -56.30 -114.30 -79.91
C ILE A 88 -56.68 -112.84 -80.18
N TYR A 89 -57.62 -112.58 -81.10
CA TYR A 89 -58.08 -111.22 -81.40
C TYR A 89 -58.69 -110.52 -80.18
N ARG A 90 -59.50 -111.22 -79.36
CA ARG A 90 -60.05 -110.66 -78.12
C ARG A 90 -58.97 -110.41 -77.07
N THR A 91 -57.98 -111.29 -76.94
CA THR A 91 -56.85 -111.12 -76.03
C THR A 91 -55.94 -109.97 -76.48
N GLU A 92 -55.69 -109.80 -77.77
CA GLU A 92 -54.97 -108.65 -78.32
C GLU A 92 -55.71 -107.33 -78.07
N GLN A 93 -57.03 -107.27 -78.34
CA GLN A 93 -57.81 -106.07 -78.06
C GLN A 93 -57.84 -105.78 -76.54
N THR A 94 -58.07 -106.79 -75.70
CA THR A 94 -58.01 -106.63 -74.23
C THR A 94 -56.64 -106.15 -73.77
N ALA A 95 -55.54 -106.63 -74.37
CA ALA A 95 -54.19 -106.18 -74.06
C ALA A 95 -53.95 -104.73 -74.51
N ARG A 96 -54.45 -104.32 -75.69
CA ARG A 96 -54.39 -102.93 -76.17
C ARG A 96 -55.23 -102.01 -75.30
N ASP A 97 -56.41 -102.43 -74.87
CA ASP A 97 -57.27 -101.68 -73.94
C ASP A 97 -56.61 -101.52 -72.58
N ILE A 98 -55.99 -102.58 -72.04
CA ILE A 98 -55.22 -102.54 -70.79
C ILE A 98 -54.02 -101.61 -70.92
N VAL A 99 -53.25 -101.67 -72.01
CA VAL A 99 -52.09 -100.79 -72.25
C VAL A 99 -52.53 -99.34 -72.41
N THR A 100 -53.57 -99.07 -73.21
CA THR A 100 -54.10 -97.71 -73.44
C THR A 100 -54.66 -97.11 -72.15
N LYS A 101 -55.39 -97.91 -71.36
CA LYS A 101 -55.88 -97.49 -70.04
C LYS A 101 -54.73 -97.26 -69.05
N ALA A 102 -53.75 -98.16 -68.99
CA ALA A 102 -52.60 -98.01 -68.10
C ALA A 102 -51.75 -96.78 -68.48
N GLN A 103 -51.59 -96.50 -69.78
CA GLN A 103 -50.94 -95.30 -70.28
C GLN A 103 -51.74 -94.05 -69.92
N GLY A 104 -53.05 -93.99 -70.18
CA GLY A 104 -53.90 -92.86 -69.81
C GLY A 104 -53.92 -92.60 -68.30
N GLU A 105 -53.99 -93.65 -67.48
CA GLU A 105 -53.86 -93.54 -66.03
C GLU A 105 -52.46 -93.07 -65.59
N ALA A 106 -51.39 -93.46 -66.27
CA ALA A 106 -50.02 -93.02 -65.96
C ALA A 106 -49.79 -91.56 -66.38
N GLU A 107 -50.28 -91.15 -67.55
CA GLU A 107 -50.26 -89.77 -68.04
C GLU A 107 -51.09 -88.85 -67.15
N GLU A 108 -52.27 -89.29 -66.69
CA GLU A 108 -53.07 -88.52 -65.73
C GLU A 108 -52.36 -88.39 -64.37
N LYS A 109 -51.81 -89.49 -63.83
CA LYS A 109 -51.04 -89.46 -62.58
C LYS A 109 -49.81 -88.56 -62.70
N SER A 110 -49.12 -88.59 -63.84
CA SER A 110 -47.98 -87.71 -64.17
C SER A 110 -48.41 -86.24 -64.24
N SER A 111 -49.47 -85.92 -64.98
CA SER A 111 -50.03 -84.57 -65.11
C SER A 111 -50.47 -83.99 -63.77
N ARG A 112 -51.16 -84.80 -62.94
CA ARG A 112 -51.53 -84.42 -61.56
C ARG A 112 -50.28 -84.14 -60.71
N LEU A 113 -49.27 -85.00 -60.74
CA LEU A 113 -48.01 -84.81 -59.99
C LEU A 113 -47.22 -83.56 -60.46
N LEU A 114 -47.20 -83.27 -61.75
CA LEU A 114 -46.58 -82.07 -62.32
C LEU A 114 -47.31 -80.80 -61.88
N LYS A 115 -48.65 -80.79 -61.90
CA LYS A 115 -49.47 -79.69 -61.41
C LYS A 115 -49.28 -79.45 -59.91
N ASP A 116 -49.30 -80.52 -59.11
CA ASP A 116 -48.98 -80.49 -57.67
C ASP A 116 -47.59 -79.92 -57.39
N ALA A 117 -46.58 -80.27 -58.20
CA ALA A 117 -45.22 -79.78 -58.08
C ALA A 117 -45.12 -78.29 -58.48
N GLN A 118 -45.80 -77.86 -59.55
CA GLN A 118 -45.85 -76.47 -59.97
C GLN A 118 -46.56 -75.58 -58.95
N GLU A 119 -47.65 -76.03 -58.34
CA GLU A 119 -48.35 -75.30 -57.28
C GLU A 119 -47.51 -75.21 -55.99
N LYS A 120 -46.80 -76.28 -55.62
CA LYS A 120 -45.87 -76.26 -54.47
C LYS A 120 -44.67 -75.34 -54.74
N ALA A 121 -44.08 -75.37 -55.93
CA ALA A 121 -42.99 -74.48 -56.32
C ALA A 121 -43.43 -73.00 -56.31
N SER A 122 -44.59 -72.70 -56.90
CA SER A 122 -45.18 -71.35 -56.91
C SER A 122 -45.45 -70.83 -55.49
N ARG A 123 -45.93 -71.70 -54.60
CA ARG A 123 -46.15 -71.36 -53.19
C ARG A 123 -44.85 -71.09 -52.44
N ILE A 124 -43.83 -71.93 -52.62
CA ILE A 124 -42.51 -71.75 -52.00
C ILE A 124 -41.86 -70.43 -52.46
N LEU A 125 -41.97 -70.08 -53.75
CA LEU A 125 -41.49 -68.80 -54.28
C LEU A 125 -42.24 -67.62 -53.63
N LEU A 126 -43.57 -67.64 -53.60
CA LEU A 126 -44.39 -66.59 -52.99
C LEU A 126 -44.12 -66.44 -51.48
N GLU A 127 -43.93 -67.55 -50.75
CA GLU A 127 -43.57 -67.53 -49.34
C GLU A 127 -42.16 -66.96 -49.12
N ALA A 128 -41.19 -67.30 -49.98
CA ALA A 128 -39.83 -66.74 -49.94
C ALA A 128 -39.79 -65.23 -50.27
N GLU A 129 -40.57 -64.78 -51.27
CA GLU A 129 -40.75 -63.37 -51.59
C GLU A 129 -41.37 -62.59 -50.42
N GLN A 130 -42.41 -63.14 -49.79
CA GLN A 130 -43.02 -62.53 -48.60
C GLN A 130 -42.07 -62.47 -47.41
N GLN A 131 -41.26 -63.52 -47.17
CA GLN A 131 -40.25 -63.52 -46.12
C GLN A 131 -39.14 -62.48 -46.41
N SER A 132 -38.66 -62.42 -47.65
CA SER A 132 -37.68 -61.42 -48.11
C SER A 132 -38.19 -59.99 -47.91
N ALA A 133 -39.43 -59.70 -48.34
CA ALA A 133 -40.06 -58.39 -48.16
C ALA A 133 -40.25 -58.02 -46.67
N ARG A 134 -40.59 -58.98 -45.80
CA ARG A 134 -40.67 -58.77 -44.34
C ARG A 134 -39.30 -58.46 -43.74
N LEU A 135 -38.25 -59.18 -44.15
CA LEU A 135 -36.88 -58.94 -43.69
C LEU A 135 -36.35 -57.58 -44.15
N LEU A 136 -36.54 -57.21 -45.42
CA LEU A 136 -36.16 -55.90 -45.95
C LEU A 136 -36.87 -54.75 -45.22
N ASN A 137 -38.19 -54.87 -44.97
CA ASN A 137 -38.94 -53.87 -44.21
C ASN A 137 -38.48 -53.79 -42.75
N LYS A 138 -38.14 -54.92 -42.11
CA LYS A 138 -37.59 -54.94 -40.75
C LYS A 138 -36.23 -54.24 -40.69
N ILE A 139 -35.30 -54.61 -41.58
CA ILE A 139 -33.96 -54.01 -41.68
C ILE A 139 -34.07 -52.50 -41.92
N LYS A 140 -34.98 -52.07 -42.80
CA LYS A 140 -35.25 -50.65 -43.04
C LYS A 140 -35.73 -49.93 -41.77
N ALA A 141 -36.73 -50.48 -41.07
CA ALA A 141 -37.25 -49.88 -39.84
C ALA A 141 -36.20 -49.82 -38.71
N GLU A 142 -35.37 -50.85 -38.57
CA GLU A 142 -34.25 -50.88 -37.62
C GLU A 142 -33.18 -49.84 -37.98
N ALA A 143 -32.82 -49.70 -39.27
CA ALA A 143 -31.89 -48.68 -39.74
C ALA A 143 -32.44 -47.24 -39.57
N GLU A 144 -33.72 -47.00 -39.87
CA GLU A 144 -34.38 -45.71 -39.64
C GLU A 144 -34.42 -45.36 -38.14
N THR A 145 -34.67 -46.35 -37.27
CA THR A 145 -34.65 -46.19 -35.81
C THR A 145 -33.24 -45.87 -35.30
N GLN A 146 -32.21 -46.58 -35.76
CA GLN A 146 -30.81 -46.32 -35.40
C GLN A 146 -30.35 -44.94 -35.88
N ALA A 147 -30.68 -44.55 -37.11
CA ALA A 147 -30.36 -43.23 -37.64
C ALA A 147 -31.04 -42.11 -36.83
N ALA A 148 -32.31 -42.28 -36.46
CA ALA A 148 -33.02 -41.34 -35.60
C ALA A 148 -32.39 -41.23 -34.19
N ALA A 149 -31.97 -42.34 -33.61
CA ALA A 149 -31.28 -42.36 -32.31
C ALA A 149 -29.92 -41.63 -32.37
N ILE A 150 -29.10 -41.89 -33.40
CA ILE A 150 -27.81 -41.22 -33.62
C ILE A 150 -28.00 -39.71 -33.82
N ILE A 151 -28.99 -39.29 -34.62
CA ILE A 151 -29.31 -37.87 -34.83
C ILE A 151 -29.78 -37.21 -33.53
N SER A 152 -30.57 -37.92 -32.70
CA SER A 152 -31.02 -37.43 -31.39
C SER A 152 -29.84 -37.24 -30.43
N GLU A 153 -28.96 -38.23 -30.29
CA GLU A 153 -27.81 -38.12 -29.40
C GLU A 153 -26.79 -37.06 -29.88
N ALA A 154 -26.59 -36.93 -31.20
CA ALA A 154 -25.75 -35.87 -31.77
C ALA A 154 -26.32 -34.47 -31.49
N ARG A 155 -27.65 -34.29 -31.57
CA ARG A 155 -28.32 -33.04 -31.18
C ARG A 155 -28.18 -32.75 -29.69
N GLN A 156 -28.34 -33.77 -28.82
CA GLN A 156 -28.16 -33.63 -27.38
C GLN A 156 -26.71 -33.25 -27.01
N LYS A 157 -25.72 -33.91 -27.61
CA LYS A 157 -24.30 -33.58 -27.42
C LYS A 157 -24.00 -32.16 -27.91
N SER A 158 -24.56 -31.75 -29.04
CA SER A 158 -24.42 -30.39 -29.58
C SER A 158 -25.00 -29.32 -28.64
N SER A 159 -26.22 -29.50 -28.12
CA SER A 159 -26.81 -28.53 -27.18
C SER A 159 -26.10 -28.48 -25.83
N GLN A 160 -25.56 -29.62 -25.34
CA GLN A 160 -24.69 -29.64 -24.16
C GLN A 160 -23.38 -28.87 -24.39
N ILE A 161 -22.75 -28.99 -25.56
CA ILE A 161 -21.53 -28.24 -25.93
C ILE A 161 -21.81 -26.74 -26.03
N ILE A 162 -22.93 -26.35 -26.67
CA ILE A 162 -23.35 -24.95 -26.79
C ILE A 162 -23.59 -24.35 -25.40
N SER A 163 -24.40 -24.99 -24.55
CA SER A 163 -24.70 -24.50 -23.20
C SER A 163 -23.45 -24.40 -22.30
N ALA A 164 -22.48 -25.33 -22.45
CA ALA A 164 -21.20 -25.24 -21.75
C ALA A 164 -20.34 -24.06 -22.25
N ALA A 165 -20.33 -23.80 -23.56
CA ALA A 165 -19.62 -22.66 -24.15
C ALA A 165 -20.25 -21.31 -23.74
N GLU A 166 -21.58 -21.22 -23.74
CA GLU A 166 -22.33 -20.06 -23.24
C GLU A 166 -22.04 -19.78 -21.76
N SER A 167 -22.06 -20.82 -20.92
CA SER A 167 -21.70 -20.70 -19.49
C SER A 167 -20.25 -20.22 -19.30
N THR A 168 -19.32 -20.67 -20.15
CA THR A 168 -17.91 -20.23 -20.09
C THR A 168 -17.76 -18.79 -20.56
N ALA A 169 -18.48 -18.36 -21.60
CA ALA A 169 -18.49 -16.97 -22.07
C ALA A 169 -19.08 -16.01 -21.02
N GLN A 170 -20.12 -16.43 -20.29
CA GLN A 170 -20.68 -15.68 -19.16
C GLN A 170 -19.67 -15.60 -17.99
N GLU A 171 -18.92 -16.67 -17.70
CA GLU A 171 -17.89 -16.65 -16.67
C GLU A 171 -16.70 -15.73 -17.03
N LEU A 172 -16.27 -15.74 -18.30
CA LEU A 172 -15.20 -14.88 -18.80
C LEU A 172 -15.61 -13.39 -18.80
N THR A 173 -16.81 -13.06 -19.29
CA THR A 173 -17.31 -11.67 -19.25
C THR A 173 -17.57 -11.20 -17.81
N ALA A 174 -17.96 -12.08 -16.89
CA ALA A 174 -18.02 -11.73 -15.46
C ALA A 174 -16.62 -11.42 -14.87
N LYS A 175 -15.58 -12.17 -15.26
CA LYS A 175 -14.19 -11.93 -14.85
C LYS A 175 -13.63 -10.63 -15.45
N GLU A 176 -13.90 -10.36 -16.72
CA GLU A 176 -13.56 -9.09 -17.38
C GLU A 176 -14.21 -7.89 -16.67
N ASN A 177 -15.51 -7.98 -16.34
CA ASN A 177 -16.21 -6.95 -15.56
C ASN A 177 -15.65 -6.76 -14.14
N LEU A 178 -15.01 -7.76 -13.54
CA LEU A 178 -14.31 -7.63 -12.26
C LEU A 178 -12.93 -6.98 -12.42
N LEU A 179 -12.19 -7.30 -13.49
CA LEU A 179 -10.91 -6.68 -13.82
C LEU A 179 -11.10 -5.18 -14.11
N ASN A 180 -12.05 -4.81 -14.96
CA ASN A 180 -12.34 -3.41 -15.31
C ASN A 180 -12.73 -2.59 -14.06
N LYS A 181 -13.44 -3.20 -13.10
CA LYS A 181 -13.75 -2.56 -11.80
C LYS A 181 -12.52 -2.41 -10.92
N ALA A 182 -11.64 -3.41 -10.87
CA ALA A 182 -10.39 -3.34 -10.11
C ALA A 182 -9.43 -2.29 -10.67
N GLU A 183 -9.33 -2.17 -12.01
CA GLU A 183 -8.55 -1.15 -12.69
C GLU A 183 -9.12 0.26 -12.47
N THR A 184 -10.45 0.41 -12.52
CA THR A 184 -11.13 1.68 -12.21
C THR A 184 -10.85 2.11 -10.77
N GLU A 185 -10.98 1.21 -9.79
CA GLU A 185 -10.75 1.52 -8.38
C GLU A 185 -9.26 1.76 -8.08
N ALA A 186 -8.34 1.03 -8.72
CA ALA A 186 -6.90 1.31 -8.63
C ALA A 186 -6.55 2.69 -9.20
N THR A 187 -7.17 3.07 -10.33
CA THR A 187 -7.01 4.40 -10.93
C THR A 187 -7.59 5.50 -10.03
N ARG A 188 -8.71 5.23 -9.36
CA ARG A 188 -9.29 6.13 -8.35
C ARG A 188 -8.35 6.32 -7.16
N ILE A 189 -7.86 5.23 -6.56
CA ILE A 189 -6.89 5.27 -5.44
C ILE A 189 -5.60 6.03 -5.84
N LEU A 190 -5.08 5.83 -7.05
CA LEU A 190 -3.92 6.58 -7.56
C LEU A 190 -4.21 8.07 -7.79
N THR A 191 -5.47 8.44 -8.07
CA THR A 191 -5.90 9.84 -8.23
C THR A 191 -6.06 10.51 -6.87
N ASP A 192 -6.77 9.85 -5.94
CA ASP A 192 -6.92 10.30 -4.55
C ASP A 192 -5.54 10.50 -3.88
N ALA A 193 -4.61 9.54 -4.07
CA ALA A 193 -3.25 9.62 -3.53
C ALA A 193 -2.43 10.80 -4.11
N ARG A 194 -2.62 11.14 -5.39
CA ARG A 194 -2.00 12.33 -6.00
C ARG A 194 -2.58 13.61 -5.44
N GLN A 195 -3.92 13.72 -5.38
CA GLN A 195 -4.58 14.90 -4.81
C GLN A 195 -4.16 15.16 -3.35
N ASN A 196 -4.03 14.10 -2.55
CA ASN A 196 -3.52 14.20 -1.18
C ASN A 196 -2.05 14.66 -1.13
N ALA A 197 -1.19 14.18 -2.04
CA ALA A 197 0.20 14.66 -2.14
C ALA A 197 0.26 16.14 -2.57
N ASP A 198 -0.54 16.54 -3.55
CA ASP A 198 -0.65 17.92 -4.03
C ASP A 198 -1.27 18.86 -2.98
N GLN A 199 -2.08 18.34 -2.05
CA GLN A 199 -2.54 19.07 -0.86
C GLN A 199 -1.42 19.25 0.16
N ILE A 200 -0.72 18.17 0.54
CA ILE A 200 0.40 18.21 1.50
C ILE A 200 1.51 19.15 1.02
N LEU A 201 1.78 19.19 -0.30
CA LEU A 201 2.74 20.13 -0.88
C LEU A 201 2.29 21.60 -0.72
N ARG A 202 1.02 21.92 -0.96
CA ARG A 202 0.47 23.27 -0.77
C ARG A 202 0.44 23.69 0.71
N GLU A 203 0.06 22.79 1.61
CA GLU A 203 0.11 23.03 3.06
C GLU A 203 1.56 23.27 3.54
N ALA A 204 2.54 22.56 2.97
CA ALA A 204 3.95 22.78 3.25
C ALA A 204 4.47 24.11 2.67
N GLU A 205 4.09 24.47 1.44
CA GLU A 205 4.41 25.76 0.82
C GLU A 205 3.83 26.93 1.64
N GLU A 206 2.54 26.86 2.01
CA GLU A 206 1.88 27.82 2.89
C GLU A 206 2.61 27.94 4.24
N ALA A 207 2.93 26.82 4.89
CA ALA A 207 3.71 26.85 6.13
C ALA A 207 5.12 27.47 5.96
N THR A 208 5.81 27.27 4.82
CA THR A 208 7.10 27.93 4.56
C THR A 208 6.95 29.42 4.30
N ASN A 209 5.88 29.86 3.63
CA ASN A 209 5.58 31.28 3.44
C ASN A 209 5.24 31.95 4.78
N ASP A 210 4.48 31.26 5.64
CA ASP A 210 4.11 31.75 6.97
C ASP A 210 5.34 31.84 7.90
N LEU A 211 6.27 30.89 7.82
CA LEU A 211 7.57 30.97 8.50
C LEU A 211 8.43 32.13 7.97
N ALA A 212 8.49 32.35 6.66
CA ALA A 212 9.22 33.47 6.07
C ALA A 212 8.62 34.84 6.46
N ALA A 213 7.29 34.93 6.54
CA ALA A 213 6.59 36.11 7.04
C ALA A 213 6.90 36.38 8.53
N ARG A 214 6.92 35.33 9.36
CA ARG A 214 7.33 35.43 10.78
C ARG A 214 8.81 35.80 10.94
N GLU A 215 9.70 35.24 10.13
CA GLU A 215 11.13 35.59 10.13
C GLU A 215 11.33 37.06 9.74
N LYS A 216 10.58 37.55 8.74
CA LYS A 216 10.60 38.97 8.39
C LYS A 216 10.09 39.85 9.54
N ALA A 217 8.93 39.54 10.12
CA ALA A 217 8.39 40.27 11.25
C ALA A 217 9.35 40.28 12.46
N HIS A 218 10.11 39.19 12.67
CA HIS A 218 11.15 39.13 13.70
C HIS A 218 12.32 40.07 13.44
N LYS A 219 12.74 40.23 12.18
CA LYS A 219 13.79 41.18 11.76
C LYS A 219 13.30 42.62 11.80
N ASP A 220 12.08 42.87 11.35
CA ASP A 220 11.44 44.19 11.43
C ASP A 220 11.36 44.63 12.92
N ALA A 221 10.97 43.72 13.83
CA ALA A 221 10.97 43.97 15.28
C ALA A 221 12.38 44.06 15.92
N GLU A 222 13.38 43.32 15.42
CA GLU A 222 14.78 43.45 15.86
C GLU A 222 15.35 44.83 15.47
N VAL A 223 14.99 45.33 14.28
CA VAL A 223 15.30 46.71 13.85
C VAL A 223 14.61 47.73 14.75
N GLU A 224 13.30 47.62 15.00
CA GLU A 224 12.59 48.52 15.92
C GLU A 224 13.20 48.51 17.33
N LEU A 225 13.51 47.34 17.88
CA LEU A 225 14.18 47.21 19.19
C LEU A 225 15.56 47.89 19.18
N SER A 226 16.34 47.72 18.10
CA SER A 226 17.64 48.39 17.97
C SER A 226 17.50 49.92 17.93
N THR A 227 16.51 50.44 17.20
CA THR A 227 16.25 51.89 17.13
C THR A 227 15.80 52.44 18.48
N LEU A 228 14.92 51.74 19.19
CA LEU A 228 14.47 52.09 20.54
C LEU A 228 15.64 52.14 21.54
N VAL A 229 16.61 51.24 21.42
CA VAL A 229 17.82 51.22 22.27
C VAL A 229 18.75 52.40 21.95
N THR A 230 18.91 52.80 20.69
CA THR A 230 19.62 54.06 20.36
C THR A 230 18.86 55.29 20.87
N ASP A 231 17.54 55.34 20.69
CA ASP A 231 16.67 56.43 21.17
C ASP A 231 16.78 56.60 22.70
N ALA A 232 16.79 55.49 23.43
CA ALA A 232 16.97 55.45 24.88
C ALA A 232 18.39 55.90 25.29
N ARG A 233 19.42 55.53 24.53
CA ARG A 233 20.81 56.00 24.75
C ARG A 233 20.94 57.50 24.51
N GLU A 234 20.41 58.04 23.40
CA GLU A 234 20.45 59.48 23.13
C GLU A 234 19.68 60.28 24.19
N LYS A 235 18.52 59.79 24.64
CA LYS A 235 17.77 60.40 25.75
C LYS A 235 18.53 60.33 27.08
N ALA A 236 19.19 59.21 27.38
CA ALA A 236 20.05 59.11 28.56
C ALA A 236 21.25 60.08 28.48
N GLU A 237 21.89 60.22 27.31
CA GLU A 237 22.95 61.20 27.09
C GLU A 237 22.46 62.64 27.17
N GLN A 238 21.25 62.96 26.70
CA GLN A 238 20.65 64.29 26.88
C GLN A 238 20.35 64.58 28.36
N ILE A 239 19.88 63.59 29.13
CA ILE A 239 19.66 63.72 30.57
C ILE A 239 20.99 63.91 31.31
N ILE A 240 22.04 63.15 30.95
CA ILE A 240 23.39 63.30 31.50
C ILE A 240 23.95 64.68 31.18
N ARG A 241 23.95 65.11 29.91
CA ARG A 241 24.39 66.45 29.51
C ARG A 241 23.55 67.56 30.13
N GLY A 242 22.26 67.33 30.35
CA GLY A 242 21.38 68.25 31.09
C GLY A 242 21.76 68.36 32.56
N ALA A 243 22.09 67.25 33.22
CA ALA A 243 22.56 67.21 34.60
C ALA A 243 23.96 67.81 34.77
N GLU A 244 24.88 67.54 33.84
CA GLU A 244 26.21 68.16 33.74
C GLU A 244 26.08 69.68 33.62
N ASN A 245 25.26 70.18 32.68
CA ASN A 245 25.00 71.61 32.51
C ASN A 245 24.27 72.24 33.72
N ALA A 246 23.40 71.50 34.40
CA ALA A 246 22.78 71.98 35.64
C ALA A 246 23.79 72.03 36.80
N ALA A 247 24.73 71.09 36.87
CA ALA A 247 25.79 71.04 37.88
C ALA A 247 26.86 72.13 37.65
N THR A 248 27.23 72.42 36.39
CA THR A 248 28.10 73.56 36.07
C THR A 248 27.39 74.88 36.36
N ALA A 249 26.14 75.06 35.93
CA ALA A 249 25.36 76.27 36.26
C ALA A 249 25.16 76.43 37.78
N LEU A 250 24.97 75.35 38.55
CA LEU A 250 24.89 75.38 40.01
C LEU A 250 26.24 75.70 40.66
N THR A 251 27.37 75.23 40.13
CA THR A 251 28.69 75.56 40.67
C THR A 251 29.16 76.96 40.28
N GLU A 252 28.84 77.44 39.07
CA GLU A 252 29.03 78.85 38.68
C GLU A 252 28.14 79.79 39.50
N LYS A 253 26.87 79.45 39.70
CA LYS A 253 26.00 80.21 40.61
C LYS A 253 26.49 80.14 42.05
N SER A 254 26.98 78.99 42.52
CA SER A 254 27.55 78.87 43.87
C SER A 254 28.84 79.65 44.03
N LYS A 255 29.68 79.75 42.98
CA LYS A 255 30.81 80.68 42.92
C LYS A 255 30.32 82.12 42.99
N HIS A 256 29.37 82.53 42.15
CA HIS A 256 28.84 83.89 42.14
C HIS A 256 28.17 84.29 43.46
N ASP A 257 27.36 83.41 44.06
CA ASP A 257 26.76 83.61 45.39
C ASP A 257 27.83 83.62 46.50
N ALA A 258 28.93 82.87 46.35
CA ALA A 258 30.08 82.90 47.25
C ALA A 258 30.93 84.17 47.05
N ASP A 259 31.07 84.70 45.84
CA ASP A 259 31.77 85.94 45.51
C ASP A 259 30.97 87.15 45.99
N ILE A 260 29.65 87.14 45.83
CA ILE A 260 28.74 88.14 46.42
C ILE A 260 28.82 88.09 47.96
N LYS A 261 28.81 86.89 48.55
CA LYS A 261 29.01 86.73 50.00
C LYS A 261 30.41 87.12 50.45
N ALA A 262 31.45 86.86 49.66
CA ALA A 262 32.82 87.29 49.95
C ALA A 262 32.93 88.81 49.86
N ALA A 263 32.28 89.46 48.88
CA ALA A 263 32.19 90.91 48.78
C ALA A 263 31.41 91.52 49.96
N SER A 264 30.29 90.92 50.40
CA SER A 264 29.57 91.37 51.59
C SER A 264 30.36 91.11 52.88
N PHE A 265 31.04 89.98 52.99
CA PHE A 265 31.95 89.69 54.10
C PHE A 265 33.19 90.60 54.09
N LEU A 266 33.69 91.06 52.94
CA LEU A 266 34.76 92.06 52.86
C LEU A 266 34.27 93.46 53.23
N ALA A 267 33.02 93.80 52.91
CA ALA A 267 32.37 95.03 53.38
C ALA A 267 32.14 95.00 54.90
N ASP A 268 31.60 93.91 55.44
CA ASP A 268 31.40 93.73 56.89
C ASP A 268 32.71 93.49 57.64
N ALA A 269 33.75 92.90 57.03
CA ALA A 269 35.08 92.79 57.62
C ALA A 269 35.77 94.15 57.70
N ARG A 270 35.63 95.03 56.69
CA ARG A 270 36.05 96.43 56.80
C ARG A 270 35.31 97.17 57.92
N LYS A 271 34.04 96.81 58.17
CA LYS A 271 33.22 97.36 59.26
C LYS A 271 33.63 96.80 60.63
N LYS A 272 33.96 95.51 60.71
CA LYS A 272 34.41 94.80 61.92
C LYS A 272 35.88 95.00 62.24
N ALA A 273 36.74 95.36 61.29
CA ALA A 273 38.16 95.67 61.55
C ALA A 273 38.33 96.84 62.52
N VAL A 274 37.35 97.76 62.55
CA VAL A 274 37.27 98.89 63.51
C VAL A 274 36.82 98.43 64.92
N GLN A 275 36.28 97.22 65.04
CA GLN A 275 35.74 96.64 66.28
C GLN A 275 36.62 95.50 66.84
N ILE A 276 37.31 94.76 65.98
CA ILE A 276 38.20 93.64 66.34
C ILE A 276 39.41 94.12 67.16
N THR A 277 39.82 95.37 67.02
CA THR A 277 40.87 96.04 67.81
C THR A 277 40.63 96.06 69.33
N SER A 278 39.44 95.70 69.82
CA SER A 278 39.15 95.53 71.26
C SER A 278 38.90 94.10 71.73
N GLU A 279 38.92 93.09 70.85
CA GLU A 279 38.47 91.71 71.18
C GLU A 279 39.52 90.60 70.87
N THR A 280 40.65 90.93 70.26
CA THR A 280 41.69 89.97 69.85
C THR A 280 42.42 89.20 70.96
N GLU A 281 42.18 89.50 72.25
CA GLU A 281 42.96 88.94 73.37
C GLU A 281 42.45 87.58 73.89
N GLN A 282 41.23 87.14 73.54
CA GLN A 282 40.64 85.90 74.10
C GLN A 282 40.49 84.72 73.12
N ALA A 283 40.60 84.93 71.80
CA ALA A 283 40.20 83.93 70.79
C ALA A 283 41.21 82.79 70.50
N SER A 284 42.34 82.71 71.22
CA SER A 284 43.45 81.78 70.90
C SER A 284 43.20 80.30 71.21
N LYS A 285 42.10 79.94 71.88
CA LYS A 285 41.84 78.58 72.38
C LYS A 285 40.90 77.72 71.52
N GLU A 286 40.26 78.26 70.49
CA GLU A 286 39.19 77.55 69.77
C GLU A 286 39.66 76.81 68.50
N LEU A 287 40.84 77.13 67.96
CA LEU A 287 41.31 76.61 66.67
C LEU A 287 41.54 75.09 66.63
N THR A 288 41.87 74.46 67.75
CA THR A 288 42.09 73.00 67.85
C THR A 288 40.82 72.16 67.69
N SER A 289 39.64 72.77 67.66
CA SER A 289 38.36 72.07 67.42
C SER A 289 38.10 71.80 65.93
N LYS A 290 38.46 72.73 65.04
CA LYS A 290 38.07 72.72 63.62
C LYS A 290 38.92 71.75 62.78
N GLU A 291 40.16 71.52 63.16
CA GLU A 291 41.06 70.56 62.50
C GLU A 291 40.58 69.10 62.64
N LYS A 292 39.84 68.79 63.69
CA LYS A 292 39.21 67.47 63.89
C LYS A 292 38.05 67.22 62.92
N ALA A 293 37.23 68.23 62.68
CA ALA A 293 36.08 68.14 61.78
C ALA A 293 36.49 67.92 60.30
N ILE A 294 37.65 68.41 59.88
CA ILE A 294 38.18 68.19 58.52
C ILE A 294 38.53 66.71 58.32
N ARG A 295 39.23 66.07 59.27
CA ARG A 295 39.54 64.63 59.21
C ARG A 295 38.29 63.75 59.27
N GLU A 296 37.28 64.14 60.04
CA GLU A 296 36.01 63.41 60.09
C GLU A 296 35.25 63.50 58.75
N ALA A 297 35.33 64.63 58.03
CA ALA A 297 34.76 64.78 56.69
C ALA A 297 35.50 63.97 55.61
N GLU A 298 36.84 63.90 55.65
CA GLU A 298 37.64 63.09 54.71
C GLU A 298 37.38 61.58 54.86
N VAL A 299 37.20 61.12 56.10
CA VAL A 299 36.84 59.73 56.41
C VAL A 299 35.43 59.39 55.90
N GLU A 300 34.43 60.25 56.16
CA GLU A 300 33.06 59.98 55.71
C GLU A 300 32.92 60.08 54.18
N SER A 301 33.67 60.99 53.52
CA SER A 301 33.77 61.03 52.05
C SER A 301 34.37 59.75 51.46
N SER A 302 35.49 59.28 52.02
CA SER A 302 36.14 58.03 51.62
C SER A 302 35.22 56.82 51.80
N ARG A 303 34.44 56.81 52.89
CA ARG A 303 33.42 55.80 53.17
C ARG A 303 32.28 55.83 52.17
N LEU A 304 31.74 57.01 51.83
CA LEU A 304 30.65 57.15 50.86
C LEU A 304 31.06 56.66 49.46
N ILE A 305 32.31 56.91 49.05
CA ILE A 305 32.88 56.37 47.79
C ILE A 305 32.98 54.84 47.87
N ALA A 306 33.44 54.27 48.98
CA ALA A 306 33.53 52.83 49.17
C ALA A 306 32.16 52.14 49.20
N ASP A 307 31.17 52.70 49.90
CA ASP A 307 29.79 52.17 49.94
C ASP A 307 29.09 52.31 48.57
N ALA A 308 29.39 53.35 47.78
CA ALA A 308 28.90 53.50 46.41
C ALA A 308 29.52 52.46 45.46
N GLN A 309 30.84 52.27 45.48
CA GLN A 309 31.53 51.24 44.70
C GLN A 309 31.07 49.84 45.07
N LYS A 310 30.87 49.57 46.37
CA LYS A 310 30.34 48.29 46.87
C LYS A 310 28.93 48.04 46.33
N LYS A 311 28.01 49.00 46.42
CA LYS A 311 26.65 48.88 45.86
C LYS A 311 26.66 48.66 44.35
N ALA A 312 27.51 49.37 43.60
CA ALA A 312 27.65 49.17 42.16
C ALA A 312 28.12 47.74 41.83
N LEU A 313 29.04 47.17 42.60
CA LEU A 313 29.47 45.77 42.48
C LEU A 313 28.39 44.76 42.89
N GLU A 314 27.62 45.04 43.95
CA GLU A 314 26.50 44.20 44.39
C GLU A 314 25.39 44.17 43.32
N THR A 315 24.93 45.32 42.83
CA THR A 315 23.93 45.40 41.74
C THR A 315 24.44 44.79 40.44
N ALA A 316 25.71 44.98 40.07
CA ALA A 316 26.29 44.31 38.90
C ALA A 316 26.32 42.77 39.04
N ARG A 317 26.50 42.26 40.26
CA ARG A 317 26.47 40.83 40.58
C ARG A 317 25.05 40.26 40.56
N GLU A 318 24.08 40.99 41.10
CA GLU A 318 22.65 40.64 41.06
C GLU A 318 22.14 40.58 39.62
N ILE A 319 22.46 41.58 38.78
CA ILE A 319 22.12 41.58 37.35
C ILE A 319 22.74 40.37 36.64
N ARG A 320 23.99 40.01 36.97
CA ARG A 320 24.68 38.87 36.36
C ARG A 320 24.05 37.54 36.75
N GLN A 321 23.72 37.33 38.03
CA GLN A 321 23.01 36.12 38.49
C GLN A 321 21.56 36.05 37.94
N SER A 322 20.89 37.19 37.79
CA SER A 322 19.56 37.27 37.16
C SER A 322 19.60 36.89 35.68
N ALA A 323 20.59 37.38 34.93
CA ALA A 323 20.81 37.00 33.54
C ALA A 323 21.17 35.50 33.40
N GLU A 324 22.08 35.00 34.24
CA GLU A 324 22.54 33.60 34.25
C GLU A 324 21.38 32.63 34.56
N THR A 325 20.58 32.90 35.60
CA THR A 325 19.37 32.10 35.90
C THR A 325 18.29 32.23 34.83
N THR A 326 18.15 33.37 34.16
CA THR A 326 17.22 33.53 33.03
C THR A 326 17.66 32.68 31.82
N ILE A 327 18.97 32.64 31.54
CA ILE A 327 19.56 31.81 30.47
C ILE A 327 19.36 30.32 30.78
N ASP A 328 19.66 29.86 32.00
CA ASP A 328 19.48 28.46 32.39
C ASP A 328 18.00 28.03 32.38
N ASN A 329 17.08 28.89 32.84
CA ASN A 329 15.64 28.62 32.75
C ASN A 329 15.16 28.52 31.29
N ALA A 330 15.56 29.46 30.42
CA ALA A 330 15.20 29.43 29.00
C ALA A 330 15.77 28.19 28.29
N LYS A 331 16.98 27.77 28.66
CA LYS A 331 17.63 26.57 28.14
C LYS A 331 16.94 25.29 28.61
N PHE A 332 16.60 25.21 29.90
CA PHE A 332 15.82 24.09 30.46
C PHE A 332 14.43 23.96 29.83
N GLU A 333 13.73 25.09 29.61
CA GLU A 333 12.47 25.08 28.86
C GLU A 333 12.65 24.62 27.40
N ALA A 334 13.70 25.07 26.70
CA ALA A 334 13.98 24.66 25.33
C ALA A 334 14.29 23.16 25.23
N GLU A 335 15.14 22.63 26.12
CA GLU A 335 15.48 21.20 26.20
C GLU A 335 14.26 20.34 26.57
N SER A 336 13.41 20.81 27.51
CA SER A 336 12.15 20.15 27.91
C SER A 336 11.11 20.11 26.77
N ARG A 337 10.94 21.22 26.04
CA ARG A 337 10.06 21.30 24.86
C ARG A 337 10.57 20.45 23.70
N ALA A 338 11.88 20.40 23.48
CA ALA A 338 12.49 19.53 22.48
C ALA A 338 12.31 18.03 22.83
N ALA A 339 12.49 17.66 24.10
CA ALA A 339 12.29 16.29 24.57
C ALA A 339 10.83 15.83 24.44
N THR A 340 9.86 16.68 24.76
CA THR A 340 8.43 16.37 24.57
C THR A 340 8.05 16.27 23.10
N LEU A 341 8.52 17.18 22.24
CA LEU A 341 8.32 17.08 20.78
C LEU A 341 8.90 15.78 20.19
N MET A 342 10.11 15.37 20.60
CA MET A 342 10.69 14.11 20.15
C MET A 342 9.92 12.88 20.69
N ALA A 343 9.43 12.93 21.92
CA ALA A 343 8.62 11.86 22.50
C ALA A 343 7.28 11.69 21.75
N ASP A 344 6.56 12.78 21.46
CA ASP A 344 5.30 12.73 20.72
C ASP A 344 5.50 12.38 19.24
N ALA A 345 6.58 12.87 18.60
CA ALA A 345 6.94 12.46 17.24
C ALA A 345 7.22 10.96 17.16
N LYS A 346 8.01 10.41 18.10
CA LYS A 346 8.27 8.97 18.20
C LYS A 346 6.98 8.18 18.45
N LYS A 347 6.12 8.64 19.36
CA LYS A 347 4.84 8.00 19.68
C LYS A 347 3.88 7.97 18.49
N LYS A 348 3.81 9.05 17.71
CA LYS A 348 3.06 9.09 16.43
C LYS A 348 3.65 8.15 15.38
N ALA A 349 4.97 8.09 15.24
CA ALA A 349 5.63 7.15 14.32
C ALA A 349 5.36 5.68 14.70
N GLU A 350 5.49 5.32 15.97
CA GLU A 350 5.16 3.96 16.47
C GLU A 350 3.67 3.61 16.32
N GLN A 351 2.78 4.60 16.32
CA GLN A 351 1.35 4.39 16.07
C GLN A 351 1.08 4.17 14.58
N LEU A 352 1.66 5.01 13.70
CA LEU A 352 1.55 4.84 12.24
C LEU A 352 2.07 3.47 11.77
N VAL A 353 3.20 2.99 12.34
CA VAL A 353 3.72 1.64 12.05
C VAL A 353 2.70 0.58 12.47
N ARG A 354 2.18 0.63 13.71
CA ARG A 354 1.21 -0.36 14.22
C ARG A 354 -0.12 -0.37 13.45
N ASP A 355 -0.59 0.79 13.00
CA ASP A 355 -1.82 0.88 12.22
C ASP A 355 -1.61 0.45 10.75
N ALA A 356 -0.42 0.67 10.18
CA ALA A 356 -0.03 0.08 8.89
C ALA A 356 0.13 -1.45 8.95
N GLU A 357 0.75 -1.99 10.01
CA GLU A 357 0.85 -3.43 10.28
C GLU A 357 -0.53 -4.08 10.40
N ARG A 358 -1.47 -3.45 11.13
CA ARG A 358 -2.87 -3.88 11.23
C ARG A 358 -3.56 -3.89 9.87
N ALA A 359 -3.41 -2.82 9.09
CA ALA A 359 -4.01 -2.73 7.76
C ALA A 359 -3.47 -3.81 6.81
N ALA A 360 -2.15 -4.05 6.82
CA ALA A 360 -1.53 -5.12 6.04
C ALA A 360 -2.01 -6.51 6.48
N ALA A 361 -2.10 -6.77 7.79
CA ALA A 361 -2.60 -8.04 8.34
C ALA A 361 -4.08 -8.29 7.99
N ASP A 362 -4.93 -7.27 8.09
CA ASP A 362 -6.36 -7.34 7.76
C ASP A 362 -6.59 -7.50 6.24
N ILE A 363 -5.84 -6.79 5.40
CA ILE A 363 -5.86 -7.00 3.94
C ILE A 363 -5.40 -8.43 3.59
N SER A 364 -4.32 -8.93 4.23
CA SER A 364 -3.84 -10.29 4.04
C SER A 364 -4.88 -11.34 4.47
N ALA A 365 -5.50 -11.16 5.64
CA ALA A 365 -6.54 -12.05 6.15
C ALA A 365 -7.79 -12.06 5.25
N LYS A 366 -8.26 -10.90 4.80
CA LYS A 366 -9.39 -10.76 3.87
C LYS A 366 -9.09 -11.36 2.50
N SER A 367 -7.87 -11.18 1.99
CA SER A 367 -7.42 -11.77 0.72
C SER A 367 -7.35 -13.28 0.79
N LYS A 368 -6.77 -13.83 1.88
CA LYS A 368 -6.72 -15.27 2.15
C LYS A 368 -8.13 -15.85 2.29
N ALA A 369 -9.00 -15.25 3.08
CA ALA A 369 -10.37 -15.71 3.28
C ALA A 369 -11.21 -15.69 1.98
N ARG A 370 -10.98 -14.71 1.08
CA ARG A 370 -11.57 -14.70 -0.26
C ARG A 370 -11.03 -15.83 -1.13
N ALA A 371 -9.70 -16.03 -1.18
CA ALA A 371 -9.09 -17.10 -1.95
C ALA A 371 -9.53 -18.50 -1.48
N GLU A 372 -9.57 -18.73 -0.16
CA GLU A 372 -10.08 -19.98 0.44
C GLU A 372 -11.59 -20.16 0.18
N GLY A 373 -12.38 -19.09 0.29
CA GLY A 373 -13.82 -19.12 0.00
C GLY A 373 -14.16 -19.37 -1.47
N GLU A 374 -13.40 -18.82 -2.42
CA GLU A 374 -13.59 -19.05 -3.86
C GLU A 374 -13.05 -20.40 -4.30
N THR A 375 -11.87 -20.83 -3.84
CA THR A 375 -11.36 -22.18 -4.12
C THR A 375 -12.26 -23.27 -3.54
N ALA A 376 -12.84 -23.08 -2.35
CA ALA A 376 -13.85 -23.98 -1.80
C ALA A 376 -15.12 -24.04 -2.68
N LYS A 377 -15.60 -22.92 -3.22
CA LYS A 377 -16.73 -22.88 -4.17
C LYS A 377 -16.40 -23.61 -5.47
N TYR A 378 -15.27 -23.30 -6.13
CA TYR A 378 -14.86 -23.98 -7.36
C TYR A 378 -14.64 -25.48 -7.14
N ALA A 379 -14.09 -25.90 -5.99
CA ALA A 379 -13.95 -27.31 -5.64
C ALA A 379 -15.31 -28.00 -5.43
N ALA A 380 -16.25 -27.36 -4.74
CA ALA A 380 -17.60 -27.89 -4.53
C ALA A 380 -18.40 -27.99 -5.84
N GLU A 381 -18.33 -26.97 -6.71
CA GLU A 381 -18.99 -27.00 -8.02
C GLU A 381 -18.34 -28.00 -8.97
N SER A 382 -17.01 -28.12 -8.97
CA SER A 382 -16.31 -29.11 -9.78
C SER A 382 -16.63 -30.53 -9.32
N ARG A 383 -16.71 -30.79 -8.00
CA ARG A 383 -17.21 -32.07 -7.48
C ARG A 383 -18.66 -32.33 -7.90
N LYS A 384 -19.56 -31.37 -7.73
CA LYS A 384 -20.98 -31.52 -8.11
C LYS A 384 -21.17 -31.74 -9.62
N LYS A 385 -20.36 -31.10 -10.46
CA LYS A 385 -20.31 -31.35 -11.92
C LYS A 385 -19.76 -32.75 -12.20
N ALA A 386 -18.65 -33.15 -11.60
CA ALA A 386 -18.04 -34.47 -11.76
C ALA A 386 -18.95 -35.63 -11.28
N GLU A 387 -19.61 -35.48 -10.13
CA GLU A 387 -20.60 -36.43 -9.59
C GLU A 387 -21.79 -36.58 -10.54
N LYS A 388 -22.32 -35.48 -11.09
CA LYS A 388 -23.41 -35.52 -12.07
C LYS A 388 -22.97 -36.22 -13.36
N THR A 389 -21.79 -35.89 -13.90
CA THR A 389 -21.26 -36.56 -15.09
C THR A 389 -20.96 -38.04 -14.84
N ALA A 390 -20.44 -38.41 -13.66
CA ALA A 390 -20.19 -39.80 -13.28
C ALA A 390 -21.51 -40.59 -13.14
N ALA A 391 -22.57 -40.00 -12.58
CA ALA A 391 -23.89 -40.60 -12.51
C ALA A 391 -24.53 -40.76 -13.90
N GLU A 392 -24.46 -39.74 -14.76
CA GLU A 392 -24.94 -39.80 -16.15
C GLU A 392 -24.19 -40.86 -16.98
N LEU A 393 -22.88 -41.02 -16.76
CA LEU A 393 -22.09 -42.09 -17.38
C LEU A 393 -22.41 -43.47 -16.81
N LEU A 394 -22.63 -43.60 -15.50
CA LEU A 394 -23.01 -44.88 -14.87
C LEU A 394 -24.37 -45.39 -15.34
N GLU A 395 -25.37 -44.52 -15.45
CA GLU A 395 -26.68 -44.93 -15.99
C GLU A 395 -26.60 -45.26 -17.48
N LYS A 396 -25.88 -44.48 -18.30
CA LYS A 396 -25.63 -44.84 -19.71
C LYS A 396 -24.89 -46.17 -19.85
N ALA A 397 -23.90 -46.43 -19.00
CA ALA A 397 -23.17 -47.70 -19.00
C ALA A 397 -24.10 -48.89 -18.64
N LYS A 398 -25.00 -48.73 -17.66
CA LYS A 398 -26.00 -49.74 -17.31
C LYS A 398 -26.99 -49.99 -18.45
N THR A 399 -27.55 -48.95 -19.07
CA THR A 399 -28.51 -49.11 -20.16
C THR A 399 -27.89 -49.80 -21.37
N ASN A 400 -26.65 -49.43 -21.70
CA ASN A 400 -25.94 -50.01 -22.84
C ASN A 400 -25.53 -51.46 -22.55
N ALA A 401 -24.96 -51.75 -21.37
CA ALA A 401 -24.60 -53.12 -21.00
C ALA A 401 -25.82 -54.05 -20.90
N ALA A 402 -26.99 -53.55 -20.48
CA ALA A 402 -28.23 -54.32 -20.48
C ALA A 402 -28.71 -54.61 -21.92
N ALA A 403 -28.71 -53.61 -22.81
CA ALA A 403 -29.12 -53.77 -24.20
C ALA A 403 -28.16 -54.69 -24.98
N GLU A 404 -26.85 -54.54 -24.80
CA GLU A 404 -25.83 -55.39 -25.43
C GLU A 404 -25.92 -56.83 -24.91
N ALA A 405 -26.12 -57.05 -23.60
CA ALA A 405 -26.33 -58.39 -23.06
C ALA A 405 -27.59 -59.07 -23.62
N GLU A 406 -28.72 -58.36 -23.71
CA GLU A 406 -29.94 -58.90 -24.31
C GLU A 406 -29.77 -59.19 -25.81
N GLN A 407 -29.06 -58.32 -26.54
CA GLN A 407 -28.78 -58.49 -27.97
C GLN A 407 -27.83 -59.67 -28.25
N ILE A 408 -26.79 -59.86 -27.42
CA ILE A 408 -25.85 -60.97 -27.51
C ILE A 408 -26.55 -62.31 -27.21
N ILE A 409 -27.35 -62.38 -26.14
CA ILE A 409 -28.09 -63.60 -25.78
C ILE A 409 -29.07 -64.03 -26.89
N LYS A 410 -29.71 -63.09 -27.58
CA LYS A 410 -30.55 -63.36 -28.76
C LYS A 410 -29.71 -63.81 -29.96
N GLY A 411 -28.70 -63.04 -30.33
CA GLY A 411 -27.88 -63.28 -31.52
C GLY A 411 -27.10 -64.60 -31.47
N SER A 412 -26.64 -65.03 -30.30
CA SER A 412 -25.89 -66.29 -30.15
C SER A 412 -26.75 -67.55 -30.33
N ASN A 413 -28.03 -67.54 -29.97
CA ASN A 413 -28.90 -68.71 -30.16
C ASN A 413 -29.25 -68.91 -31.64
N ASP A 414 -29.67 -67.84 -32.33
CA ASP A 414 -30.12 -67.93 -33.72
C ASP A 414 -28.95 -68.26 -34.68
N SER A 415 -27.74 -67.73 -34.40
CA SER A 415 -26.57 -67.92 -35.27
C SER A 415 -26.00 -69.34 -35.29
N VAL A 416 -26.17 -70.13 -34.22
CA VAL A 416 -25.51 -71.45 -34.10
C VAL A 416 -26.13 -72.51 -35.00
N GLN A 417 -27.43 -72.42 -35.35
CA GLN A 417 -28.08 -73.43 -36.19
C GLN A 417 -27.95 -73.20 -37.70
N GLU A 418 -27.95 -71.96 -38.20
CA GLU A 418 -27.85 -71.70 -39.64
C GLU A 418 -26.39 -71.75 -40.17
N LEU A 419 -25.41 -71.42 -39.33
CA LEU A 419 -24.00 -71.24 -39.70
C LEU A 419 -23.23 -72.56 -39.96
N LEU A 420 -23.88 -73.71 -39.83
CA LEU A 420 -23.28 -75.03 -40.18
C LEU A 420 -23.48 -75.45 -41.64
N ALA A 421 -24.48 -74.91 -42.36
CA ALA A 421 -24.91 -75.47 -43.66
C ALA A 421 -24.50 -74.64 -44.89
N LYS A 422 -24.59 -73.30 -44.83
CA LYS A 422 -24.38 -72.41 -46.01
C LYS A 422 -22.95 -71.90 -46.17
N THR A 423 -22.14 -72.05 -45.12
CA THR A 423 -20.91 -71.27 -44.89
C THR A 423 -19.72 -71.67 -45.77
N LYS A 424 -19.75 -72.85 -46.40
CA LYS A 424 -18.59 -73.39 -47.14
C LYS A 424 -18.42 -72.85 -48.57
N ALA A 425 -19.48 -72.38 -49.23
CA ALA A 425 -19.44 -72.02 -50.66
C ALA A 425 -19.60 -70.52 -50.95
N LYS A 426 -20.27 -69.75 -50.09
CA LYS A 426 -20.47 -68.30 -50.29
C LYS A 426 -19.38 -67.44 -49.65
N ALA A 427 -18.66 -68.00 -48.66
CA ALA A 427 -17.64 -67.28 -47.90
C ALA A 427 -16.49 -66.76 -48.77
N GLU A 428 -16.03 -67.51 -49.78
CA GLU A 428 -14.87 -67.11 -50.60
C GLU A 428 -15.17 -65.87 -51.46
N ALA A 429 -16.39 -65.74 -51.99
CA ALA A 429 -16.81 -64.59 -52.80
C ALA A 429 -17.19 -63.36 -51.95
N ASP A 430 -17.96 -63.54 -50.88
CA ASP A 430 -18.36 -62.42 -50.02
C ASP A 430 -17.18 -61.88 -49.19
N SER A 431 -16.20 -62.74 -48.83
CA SER A 431 -14.99 -62.34 -48.09
C SER A 431 -14.18 -61.28 -48.83
N ALA A 432 -13.90 -61.49 -50.12
CA ALA A 432 -13.11 -60.53 -50.91
C ALA A 432 -13.75 -59.13 -50.95
N LYS A 433 -15.09 -59.06 -50.96
CA LYS A 433 -15.84 -57.81 -50.96
C LYS A 433 -15.93 -57.18 -49.58
N LEU A 434 -16.20 -57.98 -48.54
CA LEU A 434 -16.18 -57.54 -47.14
C LEU A 434 -14.79 -57.02 -46.73
N ILE A 435 -13.70 -57.64 -47.18
CA ILE A 435 -12.34 -57.16 -46.91
C ILE A 435 -12.10 -55.79 -47.57
N ALA A 436 -12.59 -55.57 -48.80
CA ALA A 436 -12.46 -54.28 -49.48
C ALA A 436 -13.27 -53.16 -48.77
N ASP A 437 -14.54 -53.42 -48.46
CA ASP A 437 -15.40 -52.43 -47.79
C ASP A 437 -14.99 -52.21 -46.32
N ALA A 438 -14.57 -53.26 -45.59
CA ALA A 438 -14.02 -53.13 -44.24
C ALA A 438 -12.68 -52.38 -44.23
N LYS A 439 -11.80 -52.59 -45.22
CA LYS A 439 -10.55 -51.84 -45.36
C LYS A 439 -10.84 -50.36 -45.61
N LYS A 440 -11.75 -50.03 -46.53
CA LYS A 440 -12.17 -48.65 -46.81
C LYS A 440 -12.80 -47.98 -45.60
N ASN A 441 -13.65 -48.69 -44.86
CA ASN A 441 -14.25 -48.18 -43.62
C ASN A 441 -13.20 -48.01 -42.51
N ALA A 442 -12.22 -48.91 -42.40
CA ALA A 442 -11.09 -48.76 -41.49
C ALA A 442 -10.22 -47.56 -41.87
N GLU A 443 -9.94 -47.33 -43.16
CA GLU A 443 -9.23 -46.15 -43.66
C GLU A 443 -10.00 -44.85 -43.35
N GLN A 444 -11.34 -44.85 -43.46
CA GLN A 444 -12.15 -43.70 -43.02
C GLN A 444 -12.17 -43.51 -41.50
N ILE A 445 -12.26 -44.58 -40.71
CA ILE A 445 -12.23 -44.52 -39.24
C ILE A 445 -10.85 -44.04 -38.75
N VAL A 446 -9.77 -44.54 -39.34
CA VAL A 446 -8.40 -44.07 -39.09
C VAL A 446 -8.27 -42.60 -39.47
N SER A 447 -8.70 -42.18 -40.66
CA SER A 447 -8.61 -40.76 -41.06
C SER A 447 -9.43 -39.82 -40.16
N VAL A 448 -10.63 -40.25 -39.70
CA VAL A 448 -11.43 -39.48 -38.73
C VAL A 448 -10.79 -39.48 -37.34
N ALA A 449 -10.18 -40.58 -36.91
CA ALA A 449 -9.44 -40.66 -35.65
C ALA A 449 -8.16 -39.80 -35.70
N GLU A 450 -7.40 -39.80 -36.79
CA GLU A 450 -6.24 -38.95 -37.04
C GLU A 450 -6.63 -37.47 -37.07
N GLN A 451 -7.68 -37.09 -37.80
CA GLN A 451 -8.18 -35.71 -37.78
C GLN A 451 -8.66 -35.27 -36.38
N SER A 452 -9.23 -36.20 -35.60
CA SER A 452 -9.64 -35.93 -34.22
C SER A 452 -8.44 -35.81 -33.29
N ALA A 453 -7.43 -36.69 -33.44
CA ALA A 453 -6.17 -36.63 -32.72
C ALA A 453 -5.40 -35.34 -33.05
N HIS A 454 -5.29 -34.95 -34.31
CA HIS A 454 -4.69 -33.67 -34.72
C HIS A 454 -5.44 -32.47 -34.14
N LYS A 455 -6.78 -32.48 -34.08
CA LYS A 455 -7.57 -31.44 -33.39
C LYS A 455 -7.32 -31.40 -31.88
N LEU A 456 -7.18 -32.55 -31.23
CA LEU A 456 -6.85 -32.64 -29.80
C LEU A 456 -5.40 -32.20 -29.52
N ILE A 457 -4.43 -32.61 -30.34
CA ILE A 457 -3.03 -32.19 -30.26
C ILE A 457 -2.91 -30.68 -30.51
N ALA A 458 -3.64 -30.12 -31.48
CA ALA A 458 -3.67 -28.68 -31.71
C ALA A 458 -4.28 -27.92 -30.53
N LYS A 459 -5.38 -28.43 -29.95
CA LYS A 459 -6.03 -27.82 -28.76
C LYS A 459 -5.15 -27.89 -27.52
N GLU A 460 -4.49 -29.03 -27.28
CA GLU A 460 -3.57 -29.21 -26.16
C GLU A 460 -2.29 -28.39 -26.34
N LYS A 461 -1.78 -28.27 -27.58
CA LYS A 461 -0.69 -27.34 -27.88
C LYS A 461 -1.09 -25.89 -27.57
N ILE A 462 -2.27 -25.44 -27.98
CA ILE A 462 -2.78 -24.10 -27.63
C ILE A 462 -2.86 -23.93 -26.09
N ARG A 463 -3.21 -24.99 -25.34
CA ARG A 463 -3.21 -24.97 -23.88
C ARG A 463 -1.81 -24.83 -23.29
N ILE A 464 -0.84 -25.58 -23.81
CA ILE A 464 0.58 -25.54 -23.39
C ILE A 464 1.21 -24.18 -23.75
N ASP A 465 0.95 -23.66 -24.95
CA ASP A 465 1.42 -22.34 -25.40
C ASP A 465 0.83 -21.24 -24.49
N ALA A 466 -0.46 -21.34 -24.11
CA ALA A 466 -1.11 -20.40 -23.17
C ALA A 466 -0.63 -20.54 -21.71
N GLU A 467 -0.37 -21.76 -21.22
CA GLU A 467 0.27 -21.98 -19.92
C GLU A 467 1.71 -21.43 -19.89
N THR A 468 2.42 -21.51 -21.02
CA THR A 468 3.78 -20.97 -21.20
C THR A 468 3.78 -19.43 -21.23
N GLU A 469 2.87 -18.79 -21.96
CA GLU A 469 2.75 -17.32 -21.92
C GLU A 469 2.22 -16.81 -20.57
N SER A 470 1.29 -17.52 -19.93
CA SER A 470 0.82 -17.18 -18.58
C SER A 470 1.96 -17.23 -17.55
N THR A 471 2.82 -18.26 -17.61
CA THR A 471 3.98 -18.37 -16.71
C THR A 471 5.08 -17.35 -17.02
N LYS A 472 5.29 -16.97 -18.29
CA LYS A 472 6.15 -15.82 -18.65
C LYS A 472 5.61 -14.50 -18.10
N LEU A 473 4.32 -14.20 -18.32
CA LEU A 473 3.67 -12.99 -17.82
C LEU A 473 3.77 -12.88 -16.30
N LEU A 474 3.59 -14.00 -15.57
CA LEU A 474 3.80 -14.04 -14.12
C LEU A 474 5.26 -13.85 -13.70
N ALA A 475 6.23 -14.33 -14.50
CA ALA A 475 7.65 -14.13 -14.24
C ALA A 475 8.09 -12.68 -14.49
N ASP A 476 7.68 -12.07 -15.61
CA ASP A 476 7.99 -10.67 -15.90
C ASP A 476 7.21 -9.70 -14.98
N ALA A 477 5.99 -10.03 -14.56
CA ALA A 477 5.26 -9.26 -13.54
C ALA A 477 6.02 -9.26 -12.19
N ARG A 478 6.54 -10.42 -11.74
CA ARG A 478 7.40 -10.52 -10.54
C ARG A 478 8.68 -9.72 -10.69
N LYS A 479 9.39 -9.89 -11.81
CA LYS A 479 10.63 -9.17 -12.13
C LYS A 479 10.44 -7.65 -12.19
N ASN A 480 9.29 -7.19 -12.69
CA ASN A 480 8.92 -5.76 -12.69
C ASN A 480 8.59 -5.28 -11.26
N ALA A 481 7.86 -6.07 -10.47
CA ALA A 481 7.62 -5.75 -9.05
C ALA A 481 8.93 -5.66 -8.24
N ASP A 482 9.84 -6.62 -8.39
CA ASP A 482 11.17 -6.62 -7.77
C ASP A 482 12.00 -5.39 -8.17
N GLN A 483 11.89 -4.94 -9.43
CA GLN A 483 12.53 -3.71 -9.89
C GLN A 483 11.86 -2.45 -9.30
N MET A 484 10.55 -2.43 -9.11
CA MET A 484 9.86 -1.32 -8.46
C MET A 484 10.19 -1.24 -6.97
N VAL A 485 10.26 -2.38 -6.27
CA VAL A 485 10.73 -2.45 -4.88
C VAL A 485 12.16 -1.91 -4.76
N LYS A 486 13.10 -2.41 -5.58
CA LYS A 486 14.49 -1.92 -5.56
C LYS A 486 14.62 -0.44 -5.88
N LYS A 487 13.82 0.09 -6.80
CA LYS A 487 13.77 1.53 -7.10
C LYS A 487 13.19 2.35 -5.94
N ALA A 488 12.18 1.83 -5.25
CA ALA A 488 11.61 2.47 -4.06
C ALA A 488 12.58 2.44 -2.87
N GLU A 489 13.26 1.33 -2.63
CA GLU A 489 14.34 1.21 -1.63
C GLU A 489 15.49 2.17 -1.94
N GLN A 490 15.94 2.24 -3.20
CA GLN A 490 16.95 3.20 -3.63
C GLN A 490 16.48 4.64 -3.40
N ALA A 491 15.27 5.00 -3.83
CA ALA A 491 14.72 6.34 -3.64
C ALA A 491 14.57 6.72 -2.15
N ALA A 492 14.17 5.79 -1.29
CA ALA A 492 14.04 6.00 0.15
C ALA A 492 15.41 6.20 0.84
N ASN A 493 16.43 5.44 0.42
CA ASN A 493 17.80 5.62 0.89
C ASN A 493 18.42 6.93 0.38
N ASP A 494 18.16 7.30 -0.87
CA ASP A 494 18.56 8.59 -1.46
C ASP A 494 17.91 9.76 -0.73
N LEU A 495 16.61 9.68 -0.43
CA LEU A 495 15.88 10.71 0.31
C LEU A 495 16.38 10.82 1.75
N THR A 496 16.67 9.68 2.40
CA THR A 496 17.20 9.64 3.77
C THR A 496 18.62 10.21 3.85
N THR A 497 19.50 9.87 2.91
CA THR A 497 20.87 10.41 2.85
C THR A 497 20.88 11.90 2.49
N LYS A 498 20.07 12.34 1.52
CA LYS A 498 19.88 13.76 1.18
C LYS A 498 19.31 14.57 2.35
N THR A 499 18.27 14.07 3.03
CA THR A 499 17.71 14.71 4.22
C THR A 499 18.74 14.80 5.34
N LYS A 500 19.49 13.73 5.64
CA LYS A 500 20.54 13.74 6.66
C LYS A 500 21.68 14.70 6.32
N ALA A 501 22.10 14.77 5.06
CA ALA A 501 23.10 15.74 4.59
C ALA A 501 22.60 17.19 4.70
N ARG A 502 21.33 17.43 4.34
CA ARG A 502 20.67 18.74 4.45
C ARG A 502 20.55 19.20 5.90
N VAL A 503 20.02 18.36 6.79
CA VAL A 503 19.90 18.63 8.23
C VAL A 503 21.27 18.89 8.85
N ASN A 504 22.30 18.10 8.51
CA ASN A 504 23.67 18.36 8.99
C ASN A 504 24.22 19.71 8.50
N SER A 505 23.97 20.06 7.23
CA SER A 505 24.39 21.33 6.64
C SER A 505 23.69 22.53 7.30
N GLU A 506 22.36 22.48 7.41
CA GLU A 506 21.55 23.53 8.06
C GLU A 506 21.92 23.66 9.55
N THR A 507 22.10 22.55 10.27
CA THR A 507 22.60 22.56 11.67
C THR A 507 24.00 23.18 11.77
N SER A 508 24.92 22.87 10.84
CA SER A 508 26.28 23.45 10.86
C SER A 508 26.29 24.95 10.58
N LYS A 509 25.38 25.45 9.72
CA LYS A 509 25.18 26.89 9.50
C LYS A 509 24.62 27.57 10.74
N LEU A 510 23.57 27.00 11.32
CA LEU A 510 22.91 27.56 12.51
C LEU A 510 23.87 27.61 13.71
N LEU A 511 24.73 26.60 13.88
CA LEU A 511 25.83 26.62 14.87
C LEU A 511 26.96 27.61 14.51
N SER A 512 27.30 27.78 13.23
CA SER A 512 28.25 28.81 12.76
C SER A 512 27.75 30.21 13.11
N ASP A 513 26.48 30.49 12.83
CA ASP A 513 25.93 31.83 12.90
C ASP A 513 25.53 32.19 14.34
N ALA A 514 25.11 31.21 15.15
CA ALA A 514 25.03 31.34 16.60
C ALA A 514 26.40 31.66 17.25
N ARG A 515 27.50 31.05 16.77
CA ARG A 515 28.85 31.39 17.23
C ARG A 515 29.24 32.82 16.85
N LYS A 516 29.11 33.20 15.57
CA LYS A 516 29.39 34.58 15.12
C LYS A 516 28.60 35.63 15.92
N ASN A 517 27.34 35.34 16.25
CA ASN A 517 26.51 36.24 17.04
C ASN A 517 27.00 36.32 18.51
N ALA A 518 27.39 35.19 19.11
CA ALA A 518 28.01 35.18 20.44
C ALA A 518 29.36 35.92 20.45
N ASP A 519 30.24 35.66 19.47
CA ASP A 519 31.53 36.32 19.31
C ASP A 519 31.35 37.84 19.13
N LYS A 520 30.34 38.26 18.35
CA LYS A 520 29.98 39.68 18.19
C LYS A 520 29.47 40.30 19.49
N ILE A 521 28.55 39.64 20.20
CA ILE A 521 28.02 40.12 21.49
C ILE A 521 29.15 40.28 22.52
N LEU A 522 30.11 39.35 22.55
CA LEU A 522 31.30 39.45 23.38
C LEU A 522 32.17 40.64 22.98
N GLY A 523 32.47 40.82 21.68
CA GLY A 523 33.25 41.96 21.19
C GLY A 523 32.59 43.32 21.44
N ASP A 524 31.27 43.44 21.25
CA ASP A 524 30.50 44.65 21.54
C ASP A 524 30.47 44.94 23.05
N ALA A 525 30.42 43.91 23.90
CA ALA A 525 30.50 44.04 25.35
C ALA A 525 31.91 44.44 25.83
N GLU A 526 32.98 43.81 25.31
CA GLU A 526 34.37 44.17 25.59
C GLU A 526 34.67 45.61 25.16
N LYS A 527 34.18 46.02 23.99
CA LYS A 527 34.28 47.41 23.51
C LYS A 527 33.56 48.38 24.45
N THR A 528 32.32 48.06 24.86
CA THR A 528 31.55 48.89 25.79
C THR A 528 32.26 49.04 27.15
N ILE A 529 32.87 47.96 27.65
CA ILE A 529 33.67 47.96 28.89
C ILE A 529 34.95 48.80 28.72
N ALA A 530 35.64 48.68 27.59
CA ALA A 530 36.83 49.48 27.29
C ALA A 530 36.52 50.98 27.19
N GLU A 531 35.41 51.34 26.54
CA GLU A 531 34.92 52.73 26.43
C GLU A 531 34.53 53.29 27.80
N ALA A 532 33.84 52.51 28.65
CA ALA A 532 33.51 52.92 30.01
C ALA A 532 34.76 53.11 30.89
N ILE A 533 35.75 52.21 30.80
CA ILE A 533 37.03 52.33 31.52
C ILE A 533 37.83 53.55 31.03
N ALA A 534 37.79 53.85 29.72
CA ALA A 534 38.44 55.04 29.18
C ALA A 534 37.77 56.33 29.67
N LYS A 535 36.43 56.42 29.64
CA LYS A 535 35.67 57.57 30.15
C LYS A 535 35.93 57.79 31.64
N ALA A 536 35.84 56.75 32.47
CA ALA A 536 36.11 56.84 33.91
C ALA A 536 37.55 57.28 34.23
N LYS A 537 38.54 56.86 33.44
CA LYS A 537 39.92 57.35 33.56
C LYS A 537 40.07 58.82 33.17
N GLN A 538 39.37 59.26 32.12
CA GLN A 538 39.38 60.66 31.68
C GLN A 538 38.69 61.57 32.72
N GLU A 539 37.57 61.14 33.28
CA GLU A 539 36.84 61.83 34.35
C GLU A 539 37.69 61.95 35.62
N ALA A 540 38.26 60.84 36.10
CA ALA A 540 39.14 60.87 37.27
C ALA A 540 40.41 61.72 37.05
N ALA A 541 40.96 61.76 35.84
CA ALA A 541 42.08 62.63 35.50
C ALA A 541 41.68 64.12 35.45
N ALA A 542 40.49 64.43 34.94
CA ALA A 542 39.94 65.79 34.92
C ALA A 542 39.64 66.28 36.34
N GLU A 543 38.97 65.47 37.17
CA GLU A 543 38.68 65.77 38.58
C GLU A 543 39.98 65.93 39.39
N SER A 544 40.97 65.04 39.21
CA SER A 544 42.28 65.17 39.85
C SER A 544 43.00 66.47 39.44
N SER A 545 42.98 66.82 38.15
CA SER A 545 43.53 68.09 37.65
C SER A 545 42.82 69.30 38.24
N GLN A 546 41.48 69.25 38.35
CA GLN A 546 40.66 70.31 38.94
C GLN A 546 40.92 70.45 40.45
N LEU A 547 41.07 69.34 41.19
CA LEU A 547 41.45 69.34 42.61
C LEU A 547 42.85 69.93 42.81
N VAL A 548 43.83 69.60 41.96
CA VAL A 548 45.17 70.19 41.99
C VAL A 548 45.14 71.70 41.67
N SER A 549 44.30 72.13 40.71
CA SER A 549 44.12 73.56 40.41
C SER A 549 43.50 74.30 41.59
N ASN A 550 42.39 73.79 42.15
CA ASN A 550 41.72 74.36 43.32
C ASN A 550 42.66 74.42 44.55
N ALA A 551 43.52 73.42 44.73
CA ALA A 551 44.52 73.39 45.81
C ALA A 551 45.62 74.45 45.60
N ARG A 552 46.09 74.64 44.36
CA ARG A 552 47.04 75.71 44.02
C ARG A 552 46.43 77.09 44.20
N GLU A 553 45.21 77.33 43.72
CA GLU A 553 44.52 78.61 43.91
C GLU A 553 44.34 78.96 45.40
N LYS A 554 44.02 77.97 46.25
CA LYS A 554 43.96 78.14 47.71
C LYS A 554 45.34 78.41 48.33
N ALA A 555 46.39 77.74 47.86
CA ALA A 555 47.75 77.98 48.33
C ALA A 555 48.22 79.40 47.96
N ASP A 556 48.05 79.80 46.70
CA ASP A 556 48.34 81.15 46.19
C ASP A 556 47.55 82.23 46.93
N ALA A 557 46.27 82.01 47.20
CA ALA A 557 45.45 82.93 48.00
C ALA A 557 45.98 83.06 49.44
N THR A 558 46.34 81.94 50.07
CA THR A 558 46.93 81.93 51.42
C THR A 558 48.28 82.64 51.45
N ILE A 559 49.12 82.46 50.42
CA ILE A 559 50.39 83.17 50.26
C ILE A 559 50.14 84.67 50.12
N ARG A 560 49.23 85.12 49.23
CA ARG A 560 48.93 86.54 49.02
C ARG A 560 48.30 87.21 50.24
N ASP A 561 47.52 86.48 51.04
CA ASP A 561 46.98 86.98 52.31
C ASP A 561 48.09 87.08 53.36
N ALA A 562 49.00 86.11 53.46
CA ALA A 562 50.18 86.17 54.33
C ALA A 562 51.15 87.29 53.93
N GLU A 563 51.39 87.49 52.63
CA GLU A 563 52.17 88.62 52.07
C GLU A 563 51.52 89.97 52.42
N ARG A 564 50.18 90.07 52.32
CA ARG A 564 49.44 91.28 52.70
C ARG A 564 49.56 91.54 54.20
N THR A 565 49.36 90.54 55.06
CA THR A 565 49.54 90.69 56.50
C THR A 565 50.99 91.03 56.86
N ALA A 566 51.98 90.47 56.17
CA ALA A 566 53.38 90.85 56.34
C ALA A 566 53.64 92.32 55.94
N MET A 567 53.09 92.77 54.81
CA MET A 567 53.14 94.19 54.41
C MET A 567 52.39 95.10 55.38
N GLU A 568 51.23 94.70 55.91
CA GLU A 568 50.49 95.46 56.92
C GLU A 568 51.28 95.58 58.24
N ILE A 569 51.96 94.52 58.67
CA ILE A 569 52.87 94.53 59.82
C ILE A 569 54.09 95.43 59.55
N ILE A 570 54.72 95.34 58.38
CA ILE A 570 55.86 96.19 57.99
C ILE A 570 55.43 97.67 57.95
N ASN A 571 54.36 98.00 57.21
CA ASN A 571 53.82 99.36 57.13
C ASN A 571 53.44 99.90 58.52
N LYS A 572 52.88 99.07 59.42
CA LYS A 572 52.59 99.47 60.79
C LYS A 572 53.85 99.71 61.61
N ALA A 573 54.87 98.85 61.48
CA ALA A 573 56.15 99.02 62.15
C ALA A 573 56.92 100.25 61.63
N GLU A 574 56.88 100.52 60.32
CA GLU A 574 57.46 101.72 59.70
C GLU A 574 56.72 103.00 60.12
N ASN A 575 55.38 102.99 60.17
CA ASN A 575 54.59 104.11 60.68
C ASN A 575 54.86 104.35 62.18
N GLU A 576 54.83 103.31 63.01
CA GLU A 576 55.16 103.42 64.44
C GLU A 576 56.61 103.88 64.67
N ALA A 577 57.57 103.44 63.84
CA ALA A 577 58.95 103.90 63.89
C ALA A 577 59.07 105.36 63.44
N GLY A 578 58.32 105.75 62.41
CA GLY A 578 58.23 107.13 61.92
C GLY A 578 57.61 108.08 62.94
N GLU A 579 56.51 107.69 63.59
CA GLU A 579 55.89 108.43 64.69
C GLU A 579 56.82 108.54 65.90
N LYS A 580 57.51 107.45 66.28
CA LYS A 580 58.54 107.48 67.33
C LYS A 580 59.73 108.37 66.93
N TRP A 581 60.16 108.35 65.67
CA TRP A 581 61.24 109.21 65.17
C TRP A 581 60.82 110.69 65.16
N VAL A 582 59.61 111.02 64.69
CA VAL A 582 59.04 112.37 64.76
C VAL A 582 58.87 112.82 66.21
N SER A 583 58.47 111.93 67.12
CA SER A 583 58.38 112.23 68.56
C SER A 583 59.77 112.53 69.15
N ILE A 584 60.79 111.72 68.84
CA ILE A 584 62.18 111.93 69.27
C ILE A 584 62.75 113.22 68.67
N VAL A 585 62.49 113.52 67.40
CA VAL A 585 62.92 114.77 66.74
C VAL A 585 62.20 115.99 67.32
N ASN A 586 60.91 115.88 67.64
CA ASN A 586 60.17 116.94 68.32
C ASN A 586 60.69 117.16 69.76
N GLN A 587 60.99 116.10 70.51
CA GLN A 587 61.64 116.21 71.82
C GLN A 587 63.05 116.80 71.72
N ALA A 588 63.86 116.39 70.73
CA ALA A 588 65.18 116.97 70.48
C ALA A 588 65.08 118.45 70.06
N THR A 589 64.00 118.83 69.35
CA THR A 589 63.72 120.22 68.97
C THR A 589 63.20 121.05 70.15
N GLU A 590 62.36 120.49 71.04
CA GLU A 590 62.01 121.13 72.32
C GLU A 590 63.26 121.30 73.20
N ILE A 591 64.15 120.32 73.26
CA ILE A 591 65.42 120.40 74.00
C ILE A 591 66.32 121.47 73.38
N ALA A 592 66.46 121.51 72.05
CA ALA A 592 67.23 122.54 71.35
C ALA A 592 66.64 123.94 71.57
N ASN A 593 65.32 124.09 71.49
CA ASN A 593 64.63 125.37 71.72
C ASN A 593 64.74 125.81 73.18
N ARG A 594 64.57 124.92 74.17
CA ARG A 594 64.83 125.23 75.59
C ARG A 594 66.30 125.56 75.85
N THR A 595 67.23 124.93 75.13
CA THR A 595 68.66 125.27 75.22
C THR A 595 68.94 126.65 74.62
N LEU A 596 68.23 127.05 73.55
CA LEU A 596 68.28 128.41 72.98
C LEU A 596 67.62 129.45 73.90
N GLU A 597 66.49 129.15 74.53
CA GLU A 597 65.85 130.02 75.53
C GLU A 597 66.72 130.22 76.78
N LEU A 598 67.49 129.20 77.18
CA LEU A 598 68.49 129.29 78.25
C LEU A 598 69.81 129.95 77.81
N ALA A 599 70.07 130.05 76.50
CA ALA A 599 71.28 130.64 75.90
C ALA A 599 71.00 132.00 75.23
N GLY A 600 70.21 132.85 75.89
CA GLY A 600 69.80 134.15 75.36
C GLY A 600 70.98 135.06 74.97
N SER A 601 71.05 135.39 73.68
CA SER A 601 71.93 136.43 73.13
C SER A 601 71.40 136.97 71.81
N ASP A 602 71.50 138.28 71.60
CA ASP A 602 71.18 138.93 70.32
C ASP A 602 72.11 138.46 69.20
N THR A 603 71.58 138.21 68.00
CA THR A 603 72.26 138.62 66.76
C THR A 603 71.30 138.75 65.57
N ARG A 604 71.68 139.60 64.61
CA ARG A 604 70.86 140.10 63.50
C ARG A 604 71.66 139.96 62.20
N VAL A 605 71.26 139.05 61.31
CA VAL A 605 71.88 138.84 59.99
C VAL A 605 70.79 138.68 58.90
N GLU A 606 71.19 138.80 57.64
CA GLU A 606 70.38 139.32 56.53
C GLU A 606 69.75 138.24 55.60
N LYS A 607 69.18 138.72 54.48
CA LYS A 607 68.63 137.95 53.35
C LYS A 607 69.71 137.14 52.62
N GLU A 608 69.35 136.10 51.85
CA GLU A 608 68.94 136.25 50.42
C GLU A 608 68.48 134.87 49.80
N PRO A 609 68.61 134.48 48.51
CA PRO A 609 67.43 133.97 47.77
C PRO A 609 67.43 132.46 47.41
N ALA A 610 66.32 132.02 46.82
CA ALA A 610 66.02 130.63 46.42
C ALA A 610 66.73 130.14 45.13
N PRO A 611 66.86 128.81 44.97
CA PRO A 611 66.17 128.10 43.88
C PRO A 611 65.44 126.82 44.39
N GLY A 612 64.63 126.08 43.62
CA GLY A 612 64.16 126.29 42.25
C GLY A 612 63.95 124.98 41.46
N ALA A 613 62.70 124.61 41.16
CA ALA A 613 62.27 123.46 40.33
C ALA A 613 62.54 122.05 40.95
N LYS A 614 61.94 120.93 40.50
CA LYS A 614 61.18 120.63 39.26
C LYS A 614 59.85 119.89 39.49
N LYS A 615 58.98 119.93 38.47
CA LYS A 615 57.80 119.07 38.29
C LYS A 615 58.12 117.87 37.39
N SER A 616 57.52 116.72 37.67
CA SER A 616 57.18 115.64 36.71
C SER A 616 56.13 114.74 37.39
N ALA A 617 54.87 114.58 36.99
CA ALA A 617 54.16 114.70 35.71
C ALA A 617 54.27 113.49 34.75
N ALA A 618 53.09 112.96 34.41
CA ALA A 618 52.73 112.08 33.28
C ALA A 618 53.02 110.56 33.34
N LYS A 619 51.93 109.81 33.58
CA LYS A 619 51.36 108.78 32.68
C LYS A 619 52.30 107.74 32.03
N LYS A 620 51.94 106.46 32.22
CA LYS A 620 50.98 105.86 31.29
C LYS A 620 49.97 104.96 32.00
#